data_AF-A0A7S2B7I5-F1
#
_entry.id   AF-A0A7S2B7I5-F1
#
_cell.length_a   1.000
_cell.length_b   1.000
_cell.length_c   1.000
_cell.angle_alpha   90.00
_cell.angle_beta   90.00
_cell.angle_gamma   90.00
#
_symmetry.space_group_name_H-M   'P 1'
#
loop_
_entity.id
_entity.type
_entity.pdbx_description
1 polymer ?
#
loop_
_entity_poly.entity_id
_entity_poly.type
_entity_poly.pdbx_seq_one_letter_code
_entity_poly.pdbx_strand_id
1 'polypeptide(L)'
;VDFGIETQDRRLRRIEVLQLLRDQVTAFGRPSFQKRVLALKEATGNTRESDDFLNLPGRKDLAMIVQRKLLPKYNLPPTDYGAHSMFLQCMQFISDPEVARLTITINKLLGMEPSAAKSHVNRLRILQEDVAAPHEMRHVRRPTRSVHDQPEDVDARTAE
;
A
#
# COMPACT_ATOMS: atom_id res chain seq x y z
N VAL A 1 33.54 1.28 21.52
CA VAL A 1 33.12 2.29 20.53
C VAL A 1 31.62 2.40 20.67
N ASP A 2 31.17 3.52 21.20
CA ASP A 2 29.79 3.78 21.56
C ASP A 2 28.98 4.03 20.28
N PHE A 3 28.14 3.08 19.86
CA PHE A 3 27.23 3.27 18.73
C PHE A 3 25.89 3.81 19.23
N GLY A 4 25.95 4.97 19.90
CA GLY A 4 24.81 5.82 20.16
C GLY A 4 24.32 6.44 18.85
N ILE A 5 23.56 5.69 18.06
CA ILE A 5 22.65 6.28 17.09
C ILE A 5 21.25 6.01 17.61
N GLU A 6 20.80 6.88 18.52
CA GLU A 6 19.37 7.15 18.63
C GLU A 6 18.93 7.65 17.25
N THR A 7 18.46 6.74 16.40
CA THR A 7 17.80 7.12 15.16
C THR A 7 16.47 7.75 15.55
N GLN A 8 16.49 9.04 15.88
CA GLN A 8 15.29 9.85 15.83
C GLN A 8 14.73 9.71 14.42
N ASP A 9 13.54 9.12 14.29
CA ASP A 9 12.83 9.04 13.01
C ASP A 9 12.57 10.46 12.52
N ARG A 10 13.46 10.93 11.65
CA ARG A 10 13.31 12.23 11.02
C ARG A 10 12.05 12.20 10.16
N ARG A 11 11.16 13.16 10.42
CA ARG A 11 10.00 13.41 9.56
C ARG A 11 10.44 14.00 8.22
N LEU A 12 10.16 13.29 7.14
CA LEU A 12 10.37 13.69 5.77
C LEU A 12 9.34 14.73 5.36
N ARG A 13 9.81 15.77 4.69
CA ARG A 13 8.96 16.77 4.03
C ARG A 13 8.43 16.22 2.71
N ARG A 14 7.37 16.83 2.19
CA ARG A 14 6.76 16.45 0.89
C ARG A 14 7.78 16.31 -0.24
N ILE A 15 8.70 17.27 -0.37
CA ILE A 15 9.72 17.25 -1.43
C ILE A 15 10.69 16.07 -1.28
N GLU A 16 11.01 15.68 -0.05
CA GLU A 16 11.90 14.56 0.25
C GLU A 16 11.21 13.23 -0.03
N VAL A 17 9.91 13.13 0.29
CA VAL A 17 9.08 11.98 -0.09
C VAL A 17 9.01 11.82 -1.61
N LEU A 18 8.79 12.91 -2.36
CA LEU A 18 8.78 12.84 -3.82
C LEU A 18 10.13 12.38 -4.39
N GLN A 19 11.23 12.91 -3.87
CA GLN A 19 12.57 12.50 -4.31
C GLN A 19 12.82 11.02 -3.98
N LEU A 20 12.46 10.59 -2.78
CA LEU A 20 12.56 9.19 -2.34
C LEU A 20 11.76 8.24 -3.24
N LEU A 21 10.53 8.61 -3.60
CA LEU A 21 9.68 7.81 -4.47
C LEU A 21 10.22 7.75 -5.90
N ARG A 22 10.77 8.85 -6.42
CA ARG A 22 11.43 8.87 -7.73
C ARG A 22 12.68 7.98 -7.75
N ASP A 23 13.51 8.06 -6.70
CA ASP A 23 14.66 7.18 -6.55
C ASP A 23 14.26 5.69 -6.50
N GLN A 24 13.16 5.36 -5.84
CA GLN A 24 12.60 4.01 -5.85
C GLN A 24 12.14 3.59 -7.24
N VAL A 25 11.43 4.45 -7.98
CA VAL A 25 11.04 4.18 -9.38
C VAL A 25 12.27 3.87 -10.22
N THR A 26 13.32 4.68 -10.13
CA THR A 26 14.57 4.45 -10.86
C THR A 26 15.25 3.14 -10.45
N ALA A 27 15.33 2.85 -9.14
CA ALA A 27 16.03 1.68 -8.65
C ALA A 27 15.30 0.37 -8.95
N PHE A 28 13.98 0.33 -8.76
CA PHE A 28 13.16 -0.82 -9.10
C PHE A 28 13.00 -1.00 -10.60
N GLY A 29 12.97 0.08 -11.39
CA GLY A 29 12.89 0.02 -12.85
C GLY A 29 14.13 -0.53 -13.55
N ARG A 30 15.21 -0.82 -12.82
CA ARG A 30 16.44 -1.37 -13.42
C ARG A 30 16.19 -2.73 -14.07
N PRO A 31 16.71 -3.00 -15.29
CA PRO A 31 16.50 -4.27 -15.98
C PRO A 31 16.90 -5.50 -15.15
N SER A 32 18.01 -5.42 -14.40
CA SER A 32 18.45 -6.50 -13.52
C SER A 32 17.50 -6.77 -12.35
N PHE A 33 16.82 -5.74 -11.83
CA PHE A 33 15.82 -5.90 -10.79
C PHE A 33 14.53 -6.51 -11.37
N GLN A 34 14.08 -6.00 -12.52
CA GLN A 34 12.86 -6.49 -13.18
C GLN A 34 12.96 -7.96 -13.60
N LYS A 35 14.15 -8.43 -14.04
CA LYS A 35 14.39 -9.87 -14.27
C LYS A 35 14.13 -10.73 -13.03
N ARG A 36 14.46 -10.22 -11.83
CA ARG A 36 14.24 -10.94 -10.56
C ARG A 36 12.77 -10.92 -10.14
N VAL A 37 12.06 -9.81 -10.41
CA VAL A 37 10.60 -9.74 -10.20
C VAL A 37 9.89 -10.76 -11.09
N LEU A 38 10.29 -10.87 -12.36
CA LEU A 38 9.74 -11.85 -13.29
C LEU A 38 10.00 -13.28 -12.81
N ALA A 39 11.25 -13.61 -12.43
CA ALA A 39 11.58 -14.92 -11.90
C ALA A 39 10.76 -15.28 -10.65
N LEU A 40 10.49 -14.33 -9.76
CA LEU A 40 9.60 -14.55 -8.61
C LEU A 40 8.16 -14.86 -9.04
N LYS A 41 7.62 -14.15 -10.04
CA LYS A 41 6.27 -14.41 -10.57
C LYS A 41 6.14 -15.79 -11.20
N GLU A 42 7.15 -16.19 -11.97
CA GLU A 42 7.19 -17.50 -12.63
C GLU A 42 7.26 -18.64 -11.61
N ALA A 43 8.10 -18.47 -10.56
CA ALA A 43 8.27 -19.47 -9.51
C ALA A 43 7.00 -19.76 -8.69
N THR A 44 6.08 -18.79 -8.57
CA THR A 44 4.82 -18.95 -7.82
C THR A 44 3.66 -19.44 -8.68
N GLY A 45 3.91 -19.91 -9.90
CA GLY A 45 2.89 -20.57 -10.71
C GLY A 45 1.90 -19.62 -11.39
N ASN A 46 2.32 -18.39 -11.70
CA ASN A 46 1.52 -17.45 -12.49
C ASN A 46 0.13 -17.22 -11.87
N THR A 47 0.04 -17.13 -10.54
CA THR A 47 -1.20 -16.86 -9.79
C THR A 47 -1.82 -15.57 -10.32
N ARG A 48 -2.75 -15.76 -11.26
CA ARG A 48 -3.53 -14.75 -11.95
C ARG A 48 -4.07 -13.74 -10.96
N GLU A 49 -3.87 -12.47 -11.28
CA GLU A 49 -4.77 -11.36 -10.95
C GLU A 49 -5.19 -11.20 -9.48
N SER A 50 -4.49 -11.83 -8.55
CA SER A 50 -4.82 -11.70 -7.14
C SER A 50 -4.16 -10.45 -6.57
N ASP A 51 -4.96 -9.68 -5.83
CA ASP A 51 -4.49 -8.60 -4.95
C ASP A 51 -3.40 -9.09 -3.95
N ASP A 52 -3.20 -10.41 -3.84
CA ASP A 52 -2.20 -11.10 -3.03
C ASP A 52 -0.76 -10.96 -3.53
N PHE A 53 -0.50 -10.19 -4.59
CA PHE A 53 0.88 -9.89 -4.95
C PHE A 53 1.65 -9.16 -3.81
N LEU A 54 0.96 -8.53 -2.85
CA LEU A 54 1.57 -8.06 -1.58
C LEU A 54 2.19 -9.20 -0.75
N ASN A 55 1.61 -10.39 -0.85
CA ASN A 55 1.99 -11.60 -0.12
C ASN A 55 2.90 -12.53 -0.93
N LEU A 56 3.40 -12.10 -2.10
CA LEU A 56 4.30 -12.91 -2.92
C LEU A 56 5.57 -13.27 -2.12
N PRO A 57 5.85 -14.57 -1.91
CA PRO A 57 7.07 -15.01 -1.23
C PRO A 57 8.32 -14.40 -1.87
N GLY A 58 9.24 -13.88 -1.04
CA GLY A 58 10.49 -13.28 -1.50
C GLY A 58 10.38 -11.86 -2.09
N ARG A 59 9.16 -11.32 -2.32
CA ARG A 59 8.99 -9.93 -2.79
C ARG A 59 9.57 -8.92 -1.80
N LYS A 60 9.27 -9.09 -0.51
CA LYS A 60 9.79 -8.23 0.56
C LYS A 60 11.31 -8.22 0.54
N ASP A 61 11.93 -9.40 0.51
CA ASP A 61 13.39 -9.53 0.52
C ASP A 61 14.03 -8.91 -0.73
N LEU A 62 13.40 -9.11 -1.89
CA LEU A 62 13.84 -8.49 -3.14
C LEU A 62 13.79 -6.95 -3.03
N ALA A 63 12.68 -6.38 -2.55
CA ALA A 63 12.55 -4.95 -2.35
C ALA A 63 13.59 -4.43 -1.33
N MET A 64 13.84 -5.17 -0.25
CA MET A 64 14.79 -4.79 0.80
C MET A 64 16.24 -4.67 0.30
N ILE A 65 16.64 -5.38 -0.75
CA ILE A 65 17.98 -5.21 -1.36
C ILE A 65 18.17 -3.78 -1.90
N VAL A 66 17.11 -3.18 -2.45
CA VAL A 66 17.13 -1.79 -2.89
C VAL A 66 16.98 -0.85 -1.70
N GLN A 67 16.02 -1.11 -0.81
CA GLN A 67 15.75 -0.23 0.33
C GLN A 67 16.97 -0.06 1.24
N ARG A 68 17.75 -1.13 1.49
CA ARG A 68 19.00 -1.04 2.28
C ARG A 68 20.01 -0.03 1.74
N LYS A 69 20.03 0.22 0.43
CA LYS A 69 20.92 1.20 -0.21
C LYS A 69 20.30 2.59 -0.31
N LEU A 70 18.96 2.66 -0.31
CA LEU A 70 18.21 3.88 -0.55
C LEU A 70 17.91 4.62 0.76
N LEU A 71 17.43 3.90 1.78
CA LEU A 71 17.00 4.47 3.06
C LEU A 71 18.07 5.34 3.75
N PRO A 72 19.37 4.97 3.77
CA PRO A 72 20.39 5.81 4.41
C PRO A 72 20.51 7.21 3.79
N LYS A 73 20.19 7.38 2.49
CA LYS A 73 20.22 8.70 1.83
C LYS A 73 19.19 9.68 2.40
N TYR A 74 18.15 9.15 3.02
CA TYR A 74 17.05 9.89 3.62
C TYR A 74 17.11 9.89 5.15
N ASN A 75 18.24 9.48 5.73
CA ASN A 75 18.43 9.30 7.17
C ASN A 75 17.44 8.31 7.80
N LEU A 76 17.04 7.29 7.03
CA LEU A 76 16.23 6.18 7.52
C LEU A 76 17.12 4.94 7.68
N PRO A 77 16.90 4.12 8.72
CA PRO A 77 17.74 2.94 8.95
C PRO A 77 17.54 1.92 7.81
N PRO A 78 18.61 1.23 7.34
CA PRO A 78 18.52 0.23 6.28
C PRO A 78 17.96 -1.12 6.79
N THR A 79 16.83 -1.06 7.49
CA THR A 79 16.18 -2.18 8.17
C THR A 79 14.72 -2.28 7.76
N ASP A 80 14.05 -3.37 8.13
CA ASP A 80 12.60 -3.50 7.94
C ASP A 80 11.83 -2.39 8.65
N TYR A 81 12.31 -1.98 9.82
CA TYR A 81 11.76 -0.83 10.56
C TYR A 81 11.86 0.46 9.74
N GLY A 82 13.02 0.75 9.14
CA GLY A 82 13.18 1.95 8.31
C GLY A 82 12.34 1.92 7.03
N ALA A 83 12.16 0.75 6.42
CA ALA A 83 11.25 0.59 5.29
C ALA A 83 9.78 0.79 5.69
N HIS A 84 9.39 0.36 6.89
CA HIS A 84 8.06 0.62 7.44
C HIS A 84 7.87 2.11 7.80
N SER A 85 8.84 2.73 8.47
CA SER A 85 8.86 4.18 8.75
C SER A 85 8.75 4.99 7.46
N MET A 86 9.54 4.65 6.44
CA MET A 86 9.43 5.22 5.10
C MET A 86 8.00 5.13 4.55
N PHE A 87 7.39 3.95 4.61
CA PHE A 87 6.03 3.74 4.11
C PHE A 87 5.01 4.63 4.82
N LEU A 88 5.04 4.71 6.16
CA LEU A 88 4.15 5.58 6.94
C LEU A 88 4.35 7.06 6.59
N GLN A 89 5.60 7.48 6.42
CA GLN A 89 5.92 8.85 6.04
C GLN A 89 5.51 9.19 4.59
N CYS A 90 5.47 8.21 3.69
CA CYS A 90 4.86 8.39 2.37
C CYS A 90 3.32 8.47 2.46
N MET A 91 2.70 7.66 3.32
CA MET A 91 1.24 7.65 3.50
C MET A 91 0.68 9.00 3.93
N GLN A 92 1.42 9.81 4.70
CA GLN A 92 0.97 11.15 5.10
C GLN A 92 0.72 12.10 3.90
N PHE A 93 1.22 11.75 2.71
CA PHE A 93 1.05 12.53 1.48
C PHE A 93 0.30 11.74 0.38
N ILE A 94 -0.37 10.62 0.68
CA ILE A 94 -0.97 9.78 -0.37
C ILE A 94 -2.13 10.46 -1.13
N SER A 95 -2.77 11.48 -0.53
CA SER A 95 -3.72 12.36 -1.23
C SER A 95 -3.08 13.28 -2.27
N ASP A 96 -1.75 13.48 -2.24
CA ASP A 96 -1.05 14.22 -3.28
C ASP A 96 -1.04 13.41 -4.61
N PRO A 97 -1.51 13.99 -5.74
CA PRO A 97 -1.61 13.25 -7.00
C PRO A 97 -0.28 12.68 -7.51
N GLU A 98 0.83 13.39 -7.27
CA GLU A 98 2.14 12.95 -7.71
C GLU A 98 2.66 11.79 -6.85
N VAL A 99 2.49 11.88 -5.53
CA VAL A 99 2.82 10.80 -4.59
C VAL A 99 2.01 9.54 -4.91
N ALA A 100 0.70 9.68 -5.14
CA ALA A 100 -0.17 8.59 -5.54
C ALA A 100 0.30 7.92 -6.84
N ARG A 101 0.60 8.73 -7.87
CA ARG A 101 1.09 8.22 -9.16
C ARG A 101 2.41 7.47 -9.03
N LEU A 102 3.37 8.00 -8.27
CA LEU A 102 4.66 7.35 -8.04
C LEU A 102 4.48 6.05 -7.25
N THR A 103 3.60 6.03 -6.25
CA THR A 103 3.29 4.83 -5.46
C THR A 103 2.67 3.73 -6.32
N ILE A 104 1.75 4.08 -7.24
CA ILE A 104 1.21 3.14 -8.24
C ILE A 104 2.34 2.57 -9.11
N THR A 105 3.23 3.43 -9.61
CA THR A 105 4.36 3.01 -10.45
C THR A 105 5.30 2.06 -9.70
N ILE A 106 5.65 2.36 -8.44
CA ILE A 106 6.47 1.49 -7.61
C ILE A 106 5.81 0.14 -7.41
N ASN A 107 4.51 0.10 -7.09
CA ASN A 107 3.80 -1.16 -6.92
C ASN A 107 3.80 -2.01 -8.20
N LYS A 108 3.62 -1.38 -9.37
CA LYS A 108 3.75 -2.05 -10.67
C LYS A 108 5.16 -2.61 -10.89
N LEU A 109 6.19 -1.81 -10.63
CA LEU A 109 7.59 -2.23 -10.75
C LEU A 109 7.96 -3.35 -9.77
N LEU A 110 7.29 -3.42 -8.63
CA LEU A 110 7.45 -4.54 -7.71
C LEU A 110 6.73 -5.80 -8.21
N GLY A 111 5.87 -5.68 -9.21
CA GLY A 111 5.17 -6.77 -9.90
C GLY A 111 3.65 -6.78 -9.71
N MET A 112 3.06 -5.78 -9.06
CA MET A 112 1.61 -5.70 -8.89
C MET A 112 0.90 -5.37 -10.21
N GLU A 113 -0.27 -5.96 -10.45
CA GLU A 113 -1.08 -5.61 -11.61
C GLU A 113 -1.55 -4.14 -11.55
N PRO A 114 -1.74 -3.47 -12.70
CA PRO A 114 -2.11 -2.06 -12.73
C PRO A 114 -3.42 -1.73 -12.00
N SER A 115 -4.42 -2.61 -12.04
CA SER A 115 -5.69 -2.47 -11.33
C SER A 115 -5.49 -2.58 -9.82
N ALA A 116 -4.82 -3.64 -9.36
CA ALA A 116 -4.48 -3.87 -7.96
C ALA A 116 -3.66 -2.71 -7.37
N ALA A 117 -2.68 -2.17 -8.11
CA ALA A 117 -1.88 -1.03 -7.67
C ALA A 117 -2.71 0.25 -7.47
N LYS A 118 -3.68 0.49 -8.35
CA LYS A 118 -4.63 1.62 -8.21
C LYS A 118 -5.56 1.40 -7.01
N SER A 119 -6.15 0.20 -6.90
CA SER A 119 -7.03 -0.17 -5.79
C SER A 119 -6.33 -0.05 -4.44
N HIS A 120 -5.08 -0.48 -4.35
CA HIS A 120 -4.26 -0.35 -3.15
C HIS A 120 -4.07 1.11 -2.75
N VAL A 121 -3.67 1.98 -3.67
CA VAL A 121 -3.49 3.42 -3.37
C VAL A 121 -4.82 4.09 -3.00
N ASN A 122 -5.92 3.73 -3.64
CA ASN A 122 -7.24 4.21 -3.24
C ASN A 122 -7.60 3.78 -1.80
N ARG A 123 -7.29 2.54 -1.42
CA ARG A 123 -7.47 2.05 -0.05
C ARG A 123 -6.62 2.85 0.94
N LEU A 124 -5.37 3.15 0.61
CA LEU A 124 -4.50 3.98 1.46
C LEU A 124 -5.05 5.41 1.63
N ARG A 125 -5.64 5.98 0.58
CA ARG A 125 -6.26 7.31 0.65
C ARG A 125 -7.46 7.34 1.60
N ILE A 126 -8.35 6.34 1.50
CA ILE A 126 -9.50 6.19 2.41
C ILE A 126 -9.02 6.08 3.86
N LEU A 127 -8.00 5.25 4.12
CA LEU A 127 -7.43 5.11 5.46
C LEU A 127 -6.81 6.41 5.98
N GLN A 128 -6.18 7.20 5.11
CA GLN A 128 -5.65 8.52 5.49
C GLN A 128 -6.78 9.47 5.92
N GLU A 129 -7.90 9.47 5.19
CA GLU A 129 -9.06 10.32 5.46
C GLU A 129 -9.76 9.92 6.77
N ASP A 130 -9.92 8.62 7.04
CA ASP A 130 -10.53 8.11 8.29
C ASP A 130 -9.70 8.47 9.53
N VAL A 131 -8.36 8.45 9.41
CA VAL A 131 -7.45 8.87 10.48
C VAL A 131 -7.53 10.38 10.71
N ALA A 132 -7.73 11.18 9.65
CA ALA A 132 -7.83 12.64 9.72
C ALA A 132 -9.19 13.17 10.22
N ALA A 133 -10.25 12.36 10.20
CA ALA A 133 -11.57 12.76 10.67
C ALA A 133 -11.59 12.96 12.21
N PRO A 134 -12.13 14.10 12.73
CA PRO A 134 -12.32 14.33 14.16
C PRO A 134 -13.16 13.23 14.80
N HIS A 135 -12.81 12.83 16.03
CA HIS A 135 -13.40 11.70 16.74
C HIS A 135 -14.95 11.76 16.83
N GLU A 136 -15.52 12.97 16.82
CA GLU A 136 -16.96 13.22 16.89
C GLU A 136 -17.75 12.83 15.61
N MET A 137 -17.09 12.64 14.47
CA MET A 137 -17.74 12.26 13.21
C MET A 137 -17.60 10.76 12.85
N ARG A 138 -16.87 9.97 13.63
CA ARG A 138 -16.60 8.55 13.32
C ARG A 138 -17.81 7.61 13.47
N HIS A 139 -18.95 8.10 13.98
CA HIS A 139 -20.13 7.26 14.25
C HIS A 139 -21.26 7.33 13.20
N VAL A 140 -21.11 8.05 12.08
CA VAL A 140 -22.27 8.31 11.17
C VAL A 140 -22.27 7.48 9.88
N ARG A 141 -21.33 6.56 9.67
CA ARG A 141 -21.31 5.70 8.46
C ARG A 141 -21.49 4.22 8.76
N ARG A 142 -22.57 3.87 9.48
CA ARG A 142 -23.19 2.54 9.27
C ARG A 142 -24.21 2.69 8.14
N PRO A 143 -24.16 1.90 7.06
CA PRO A 143 -25.31 1.77 6.19
C PRO A 143 -26.44 1.18 7.05
N THR A 144 -27.48 1.97 7.31
CA THR A 144 -28.74 1.45 7.80
C THR A 144 -29.27 0.55 6.69
N ARG A 145 -29.04 -0.76 6.84
CA ARG A 145 -29.78 -1.77 6.11
C ARG A 145 -31.23 -1.55 6.50
N SER A 146 -32.00 -0.91 5.62
CA SER A 146 -33.43 -0.71 5.81
C SER A 146 -34.08 -2.09 5.82
N VAL A 147 -34.43 -2.56 7.02
CA VAL A 147 -35.24 -3.74 7.24
C VAL A 147 -36.68 -3.25 7.31
N HIS A 148 -37.29 -2.97 6.15
CA HIS A 148 -38.74 -2.80 6.04
C HIS A 148 -39.13 -2.83 4.56
N ASP A 149 -39.51 -4.02 4.09
CA ASP A 149 -40.81 -4.22 3.46
C ASP A 149 -41.02 -5.72 3.26
N GLN A 150 -41.63 -6.35 4.26
CA GLN A 150 -42.54 -7.47 4.03
C GLN A 150 -43.87 -7.08 4.64
N PRO A 151 -44.96 -7.13 3.86
CA PRO A 151 -46.25 -7.52 4.39
C PRO A 151 -46.41 -9.02 4.19
N GLU A 152 -46.39 -9.74 5.32
CA GLU A 152 -47.14 -10.98 5.47
C GLU A 152 -48.64 -10.64 5.44
N ASP A 153 -49.42 -11.40 4.67
CA ASP A 153 -50.73 -11.96 5.05
C ASP A 153 -51.25 -12.77 3.85
N VAL A 154 -51.27 -14.11 3.88
CA VAL A 154 -52.13 -15.05 4.64
C VAL A 154 -53.43 -15.39 3.89
N ASP A 155 -53.51 -16.69 3.61
CA ASP A 155 -54.67 -17.56 3.33
C ASP A 155 -55.61 -17.29 2.15
N ALA A 156 -55.74 -18.30 1.28
CA ALA A 156 -56.91 -19.19 1.36
C ALA A 156 -56.78 -20.42 0.46
N ARG A 157 -57.06 -21.57 1.10
CA ARG A 157 -57.44 -22.89 0.59
C ARG A 157 -58.32 -22.86 -0.67
N THR A 158 -58.25 -23.93 -1.48
CA THR A 158 -59.31 -24.89 -1.87
C THR A 158 -58.70 -25.81 -2.96
N ALA A 159 -58.44 -27.10 -2.72
CA ALA A 159 -59.23 -28.28 -3.18
C ALA A 159 -59.70 -28.13 -4.66
N GLU A 160 -59.51 -29.03 -5.62
CA GLU A 160 -59.29 -30.48 -5.72
C GLU A 160 -58.34 -30.80 -6.88
#